data_AF-A0A968Q944-F1
#
_entry.id   AF-A0A968Q944-F1
#
_cell.length_a   1.000
_cell.length_b   1.000
_cell.length_c   1.000
_cell.angle_alpha   90.00
_cell.angle_beta   90.00
_cell.angle_gamma   90.00
#
_symmetry.space_group_name_H-M   'P 1'
#
loop_
_entity.id
_entity.type
_entity.pdbx_description
1 polymer ?
#
loop_
_entity_poly.entity_id
_entity_poly.type
_entity_poly.pdbx_seq_one_letter_code
_entity_poly.pdbx_strand_id
1 'polypeptide(L)' 'MATNTPPPPKKKSTKGEPPQVQESRSNLNKPEPGKLVDLNFKVPAEFRKDFKVAAAIYGKTQVDLLQEIFEFWSKSHG' A
#
# COMPACT_ATOMS: atom_id res chain seq x y z
N MET A 1 45.22 -21.92 47.74
CA MET A 1 44.21 -20.85 47.88
C MET A 1 44.12 -20.13 46.54
N ALA A 2 42.97 -20.16 45.86
CA ALA A 2 42.80 -19.52 44.56
C ALA A 2 42.13 -18.15 44.74
N THR A 3 42.76 -17.10 44.21
CA THR A 3 42.29 -15.71 44.30
C THR A 3 41.28 -15.44 43.18
N ASN A 4 39.99 -15.33 43.52
CA ASN A 4 38.95 -14.87 42.61
C ASN A 4 38.98 -13.33 42.52
N THR A 5 39.56 -12.79 41.46
CA THR A 5 39.43 -11.36 41.11
C THR A 5 38.10 -11.11 40.38
N PRO A 6 37.29 -10.11 40.78
CA PRO A 6 36.03 -9.80 40.12
C PRO A 6 36.25 -9.19 38.72
N PRO A 7 35.32 -9.41 37.76
CA PRO A 7 35.45 -8.90 36.40
C PRO A 7 35.36 -7.37 36.36
N PRO A 8 36.09 -6.71 35.44
CA PRO A 8 36.11 -5.26 35.34
C PRO A 8 34.73 -4.69 34.94
N PRO A 9 34.40 -3.48 35.42
CA PRO A 9 33.11 -2.86 35.12
C PRO A 9 32.96 -2.58 33.62
N LYS A 10 31.81 -2.99 33.06
CA LYS A 10 31.47 -2.76 31.65
C LYS A 10 31.45 -1.26 31.37
N LYS A 11 32.31 -0.79 30.45
CA LYS A 11 32.31 0.59 29.97
C LYS A 11 30.93 0.91 29.38
N LYS A 12 30.29 1.96 29.87
CA LYS A 12 29.04 2.48 29.31
C LYS A 12 29.35 2.96 27.88
N SER A 13 28.74 2.30 26.89
CA SER A 13 28.82 2.74 25.49
C SER A 13 28.17 4.11 25.38
N THR A 14 28.89 5.12 24.89
CA THR A 14 28.41 6.49 24.67
C THR A 14 27.61 6.64 23.37
N LYS A 15 27.48 5.56 22.59
CA LYS A 15 26.64 5.51 21.41
C LYS A 15 25.27 5.04 21.86
N GLY A 16 24.26 5.92 21.75
CA GLY A 16 22.87 5.65 22.13
C GLY A 16 22.34 4.35 21.52
N GLU A 17 21.26 3.83 22.10
CA GLU A 17 20.64 2.57 21.69
C GLU A 17 20.41 2.53 20.18
N PRO A 18 20.72 1.41 19.51
CA PRO A 18 20.51 1.29 18.07
C PRO A 18 19.01 1.52 17.77
N PRO A 19 18.67 2.30 16.72
CA PRO A 19 17.28 2.49 16.33
C PRO A 19 16.62 1.12 16.13
N GLN A 20 15.43 0.94 16.71
CA GLN A 20 14.69 -0.32 16.61
C GLN A 20 14.45 -0.67 15.13
N VAL A 21 14.54 -1.96 14.82
CA VAL A 21 14.43 -2.57 13.48
C VAL A 21 12.99 -2.51 12.94
N GLN A 22 12.35 -1.34 13.02
CA GLN A 22 10.94 -1.14 12.64
C GLN A 22 10.77 -0.24 11.41
N GLU A 23 11.85 0.27 10.82
CA GLU A 23 11.78 0.91 9.50
C GLU A 23 11.92 -0.13 8.37
N SER A 24 11.10 -1.17 8.41
CA SER A 24 10.87 -2.05 7.28
C SER A 24 10.12 -1.26 6.20
N ARG A 25 10.88 -0.55 5.36
CA ARG A 25 10.54 -0.05 4.02
C ARG A 25 9.03 0.00 3.73
N SER A 26 8.42 1.14 4.07
CA SER A 26 6.98 1.45 3.87
C SER A 26 6.46 1.21 2.42
N ASN A 27 7.35 1.07 1.44
CA ASN A 27 7.02 0.83 0.03
C ASN A 27 6.53 -0.59 -0.30
N LEU A 28 6.65 -1.57 0.63
CA LEU A 28 6.11 -2.92 0.44
C LEU A 28 4.81 -3.19 1.21
N ASN A 29 4.26 -2.19 1.91
CA ASN A 29 2.96 -2.37 2.54
C ASN A 29 1.88 -2.47 1.45
N LYS A 30 1.22 -3.63 1.41
CA LYS A 30 0.00 -3.83 0.64
C LYS A 30 -0.96 -2.70 1.05
N PRO A 31 -1.52 -1.92 0.09
CA PRO A 31 -2.45 -0.86 0.44
C PRO A 31 -3.57 -1.45 1.29
N GLU A 32 -3.97 -0.74 2.35
CA GLU A 32 -5.05 -1.20 3.22
C GLU A 32 -6.26 -1.63 2.39
N PRO A 33 -6.93 -2.74 2.76
CA PRO A 33 -8.13 -3.17 2.06
C PRO A 33 -9.17 -2.05 2.12
N GLY A 34 -9.47 -1.45 0.97
CA GLY A 34 -10.38 -0.30 0.84
C GLY A 34 -9.70 1.01 0.40
N LYS A 35 -8.36 1.07 0.37
CA LYS A 35 -7.67 2.22 -0.22
C LYS A 35 -7.70 2.14 -1.75
N LEU A 36 -8.34 3.12 -2.37
CA LEU A 36 -8.32 3.27 -3.83
C LEU A 36 -6.89 3.55 -4.30
N VAL A 37 -6.50 2.88 -5.37
CA VAL A 37 -5.19 3.04 -6.04
C VAL A 37 -5.39 3.60 -7.43
N ASP A 38 -4.46 4.44 -7.89
CA ASP A 38 -4.54 5.04 -9.21
C ASP A 38 -4.27 4.02 -10.32
N LEU A 39 -5.24 3.90 -11.23
CA LEU A 39 -5.07 3.23 -12.50
C LEU A 39 -4.46 4.22 -13.50
N ASN A 40 -3.14 4.12 -13.69
CA ASN A 40 -2.33 5.05 -14.49
C ASN A 40 -2.45 4.79 -16.01
N PHE A 41 -3.66 4.69 -16.55
CA PHE A 41 -3.89 4.56 -17.99
C PHE A 41 -4.45 5.84 -18.61
N LYS A 42 -4.09 6.08 -19.87
CA LYS A 42 -4.64 7.19 -20.66
C LYS A 42 -5.82 6.69 -21.46
N VAL A 43 -6.87 7.51 -21.54
CA VAL A 43 -8.03 7.26 -22.40
C VAL A 43 -8.23 8.41 -23.37
N PRO A 44 -8.83 8.16 -24.55
CA PRO A 44 -9.30 9.22 -25.42
C PRO A 44 -10.25 10.19 -24.71
N ALA A 45 -10.21 11.47 -25.09
CA ALA A 45 -11.02 12.51 -24.46
C ALA A 45 -12.53 12.30 -24.67
N GLU A 46 -12.93 11.75 -25.82
CA GLU A 46 -14.32 11.41 -26.13
C GLU A 46 -14.81 10.28 -25.23
N PHE A 47 -14.04 9.19 -25.13
CA PHE A 47 -14.35 8.09 -24.24
C PHE A 47 -14.54 8.54 -22.78
N ARG A 48 -13.68 9.42 -22.27
CA ARG A 48 -13.84 9.96 -20.90
C ARG A 48 -15.17 10.71 -20.70
N LYS A 49 -15.63 11.45 -21.72
CA LYS A 49 -16.92 12.16 -21.65
C LYS A 49 -18.07 11.16 -21.64
N ASP A 50 -18.07 10.21 -22.56
CA ASP A 50 -19.12 9.20 -22.69
C ASP A 50 -19.18 8.33 -21.43
N PHE A 51 -18.03 7.93 -20.89
CA PHE A 51 -17.93 7.18 -19.64
C PHE A 51 -18.50 7.95 -18.44
N LYS A 52 -18.24 9.26 -18.37
CA LYS A 52 -18.83 10.12 -17.34
C LYS A 52 -20.35 10.25 -17.49
N VAL A 53 -20.85 10.38 -18.71
CA VAL A 53 -22.30 10.45 -18.99
C VAL A 53 -22.96 9.12 -18.63
N ALA A 54 -22.38 7.99 -19.02
CA ALA A 54 -22.87 6.66 -18.65
C ALA A 54 -22.95 6.49 -17.14
N ALA A 55 -21.90 6.84 -16.40
CA ALA A 55 -21.90 6.80 -14.95
C ALA A 55 -23.03 7.67 -14.34
N ALA A 56 -23.26 8.86 -14.91
CA ALA A 56 -24.34 9.75 -14.46
C ALA A 56 -25.74 9.19 -14.75
N ILE A 57 -25.96 8.56 -15.92
CA ILE A 57 -27.24 7.93 -16.29
C ILE A 57 -27.62 6.85 -15.26
N TYR A 58 -26.65 6.05 -14.82
CA TYR A 58 -26.88 4.98 -13.87
C TYR A 58 -26.73 5.41 -12.40
N GLY A 59 -26.45 6.70 -12.13
CA GLY A 59 -26.28 7.23 -10.78
C GLY A 59 -25.06 6.65 -10.03
N LYS A 60 -24.02 6.23 -10.75
CA LYS A 60 -22.82 5.58 -10.20
C LYS A 60 -21.61 6.48 -10.24
N THR A 61 -20.61 6.22 -9.41
CA THR A 61 -19.29 6.82 -9.62
C THR A 61 -18.62 6.18 -10.83
N GLN A 62 -17.67 6.90 -11.44
CA GLN A 62 -16.85 6.36 -12.52
C GLN A 62 -16.07 5.10 -12.08
N VAL A 63 -15.70 5.04 -10.80
CA VAL A 63 -14.98 3.90 -10.22
C VAL A 63 -15.90 2.70 -10.06
N ASP A 64 -17.14 2.89 -9.61
CA ASP A 64 -18.13 1.80 -9.50
C ASP A 64 -18.47 1.22 -10.87
N LEU A 65 -18.71 2.08 -11.86
CA LEU A 65 -18.97 1.62 -13.23
C LEU A 65 -17.79 0.80 -13.79
N LEU A 66 -16.55 1.23 -13.52
CA LEU A 66 -15.36 0.50 -13.96
C LEU A 66 -15.24 -0.89 -13.30
N GLN A 67 -15.52 -0.97 -11.99
CA GLN A 67 -15.51 -2.23 -11.26
C GLN A 67 -16.56 -3.21 -11.79
N GLU A 68 -17.78 -2.74 -12.07
CA GLU A 68 -18.84 -3.58 -12.62
C GLU A 68 -18.51 -4.09 -14.02
N ILE A 69 -17.96 -3.23 -14.89
CA ILE A 69 -17.51 -3.65 -16.22
C ILE A 69 -16.44 -4.74 -16.10
N PHE A 70 -15.49 -4.57 -15.19
CA PHE A 70 -14.43 -5.56 -14.96
C PHE A 70 -14.98 -6.88 -14.40
N GLU A 71 -15.91 -6.81 -13.44
CA GLU A 71 -16.57 -7.98 -12.87
C GLU A 71 -17.36 -8.75 -13.95
N PHE A 72 -18.11 -8.04 -14.79
CA PHE A 72 -18.84 -8.63 -15.90
C PHE A 72 -17.90 -9.30 -16.91
N TRP A 73 -16.83 -8.61 -17.31
CA TRP A 73 -15.83 -9.16 -18.23
C TRP A 73 -15.14 -10.41 -17.65
N SER A 74 -14.72 -10.35 -16.37
CA SER A 74 -14.06 -11.47 -15.68
C SER A 74 -14.96 -12.69 -15.54
N LYS A 75 -16.28 -12.51 -15.37
CA LYS A 75 -17.24 -13.63 -15.33
C LYS A 75 -17.48 -14.25 -16.69
N SER A 76 -17.35 -13.48 -17.77
CA SER A 76 -17.57 -13.96 -19.14
C SER A 76 -16.33 -14.60 -19.76
N HIS A 77 -15.12 -14.30 -19.27
CA HIS A 77 -13.84 -14.78 -19.83
C HIS A 77 -13.01 -15.63 -18.85
N GLY A 78 -13.55 -15.89 -17.65
CA GLY A 78 -12.94 -16.77 -16.65
C GLY A 78 -13.34 -18.23 -16.80
#